data_AF-A0A2S2PGT3-F1
#
_entry.id   AF-A0A2S2PGT3-F1
#
_cell.length_a   1.000
_cell.length_b   1.000
_cell.length_c   1.000
_cell.angle_alpha   90.00
_cell.angle_beta   90.00
_cell.angle_gamma   90.00
#
_symmetry.space_group_name_H-M   'P 1'
#
loop_
_entity.id
_entity.type
_entity.pdbx_description
1 polymer ?
#
loop_
_entity_poly.entity_id
_entity_poly.type
_entity_poly.pdbx_seq_one_letter_code
_entity_poly.pdbx_strand_id
1 'polypeptide(L)'
;ITLKQVSIRVKKRFPTLQHIVDAGLMMDSEKEILEAVEAKTAMTNYWIPLTWATNIINRARREKLISNDHMVQTILLEMSDMRYRLGSLIGYDNVNIPILYSQVVTLSLYAYFGAQLIG
;
A
#
# COMPACT_ATOMS: atom_id res chain seq x y z
N ILE A 1 -5.64 2.27 -1.81
CA ILE A 1 -5.59 2.27 -0.33
C ILE A 1 -4.15 2.27 0.20
N THR A 2 -3.27 1.34 -0.20
CA THR A 2 -1.86 1.29 0.25
C THR A 2 -1.09 2.61 0.07
N LEU A 3 -1.21 3.24 -1.11
CA LEU A 3 -0.55 4.52 -1.38
C LEU A 3 -1.00 5.66 -0.45
N LYS A 4 -2.24 5.61 0.07
CA LYS A 4 -2.74 6.58 1.06
C LYS A 4 -1.99 6.44 2.39
N GLN A 5 -1.52 5.24 2.75
CA GLN A 5 -0.77 4.99 3.99
C GLN A 5 0.68 5.48 3.87
N VAL A 6 1.34 5.16 2.75
CA VAL A 6 2.77 5.44 2.57
C VAL A 6 3.04 6.85 2.02
N SER A 7 2.18 7.39 1.14
CA SER A 7 2.41 8.70 0.52
C SER A 7 1.62 9.80 1.20
N ILE A 8 2.32 10.77 1.78
CA ILE A 8 1.72 11.98 2.37
C ILE A 8 0.87 12.75 1.34
N ARG A 9 1.31 12.81 0.07
CA ARG A 9 0.57 13.51 -0.99
C ARG A 9 -0.77 12.84 -1.27
N VAL A 10 -0.78 11.51 -1.33
CA VAL A 10 -2.02 10.73 -1.54
C VAL A 10 -2.90 10.80 -0.30
N LYS A 11 -2.33 10.77 0.91
CA LYS A 11 -3.05 10.96 2.17
C LYS A 11 -3.75 12.32 2.24
N LYS A 12 -3.11 13.39 1.76
CA LYS A 12 -3.72 14.72 1.66
C LYS A 12 -4.87 14.76 0.66
N ARG A 13 -4.75 14.05 -0.47
CA ARG A 13 -5.81 13.99 -1.50
C ARG A 13 -7.00 13.14 -1.04
N PHE A 14 -6.76 12.07 -0.30
CA PHE A 14 -7.80 11.15 0.18
C PHE A 14 -7.69 10.93 1.70
N PRO A 15 -8.07 11.91 2.54
CA PRO A 15 -7.92 11.79 3.99
C PRO A 15 -8.78 10.68 4.60
N THR A 16 -10.06 10.63 4.21
CA THR A 16 -11.02 9.62 4.69
C THR A 16 -11.30 8.57 3.61
N LEU A 17 -11.93 7.44 3.99
CA LEU A 17 -12.42 6.47 3.01
C LEU A 17 -13.54 7.06 2.14
N GLN A 18 -14.34 8.00 2.68
CA GLN A 18 -15.38 8.69 1.90
C GLN A 18 -14.82 9.38 0.64
N HIS A 19 -13.66 10.05 0.74
CA HIS A 19 -13.03 10.68 -0.43
C HIS A 19 -12.64 9.67 -1.53
N ILE A 20 -12.42 8.40 -1.18
CA ILE A 20 -12.14 7.33 -2.14
C ILE A 20 -13.43 6.92 -2.84
N VAL A 21 -14.53 6.84 -2.09
CA VAL A 21 -15.87 6.56 -2.63
C VAL A 21 -16.34 7.68 -3.55
N ASP A 22 -16.24 8.94 -3.09
CA ASP A 22 -16.64 10.12 -3.88
C ASP A 22 -15.83 10.25 -5.17
N ALA A 23 -14.59 9.74 -5.20
CA ALA A 23 -13.75 9.69 -6.39
C ALA A 23 -14.07 8.51 -7.33
N GLY A 24 -15.02 7.65 -6.98
CA GLY A 24 -15.44 6.48 -7.76
C GLY A 24 -14.44 5.31 -7.72
N LEU A 25 -13.51 5.29 -6.76
CA LEU A 25 -12.49 4.24 -6.64
C LEU A 25 -12.93 3.08 -5.73
N MET A 26 -14.04 3.21 -5.03
CA MET A 26 -14.60 2.25 -4.09
C MET A 26 -16.11 2.42 -4.02
N MET A 27 -16.85 1.32 -3.86
CA MET A 27 -18.30 1.37 -3.63
C MET A 27 -18.62 1.61 -2.15
N ASP A 28 -19.80 2.17 -1.84
CA ASP A 28 -20.25 2.36 -0.44
C ASP A 28 -20.27 1.03 0.35
N SER A 29 -20.72 -0.05 -0.29
CA SER A 29 -20.74 -1.39 0.31
C SER A 29 -19.33 -1.92 0.64
N GLU A 30 -18.35 -1.62 -0.20
CA GLU A 30 -16.95 -2.00 0.02
C GLU A 30 -16.34 -1.20 1.17
N LYS A 31 -16.70 0.08 1.29
CA LYS A 31 -16.29 0.94 2.39
C LYS A 31 -16.77 0.39 3.74
N GLU A 32 -18.05 0.01 3.84
CA GLU A 32 -18.61 -0.55 5.08
C GLU A 32 -17.84 -1.80 5.54
N ILE A 33 -17.50 -2.70 4.61
CA ILE A 33 -16.71 -3.89 4.93
C ILE A 33 -15.31 -3.51 5.41
N LEU A 34 -14.66 -2.54 4.75
CA LEU A 34 -13.34 -2.08 5.14
C LEU A 34 -13.34 -1.43 6.53
N GLU A 35 -14.32 -0.58 6.84
CA GLU A 35 -14.46 0.04 8.15
C GLU A 35 -14.72 -1.01 9.24
N ALA A 36 -15.56 -2.02 8.97
CA ALA A 36 -15.81 -3.12 9.89
C ALA A 36 -14.56 -3.97 10.17
N VAL A 37 -13.66 -4.13 9.19
CA VAL A 37 -12.39 -4.86 9.37
C VAL A 37 -11.34 -3.98 10.07
N GLU A 38 -11.24 -2.69 9.73
CA GLU A 38 -10.38 -1.72 10.42
C GLU A 38 -10.72 -1.61 11.91
N ALA A 39 -12.01 -1.69 12.27
CA ALA A 39 -12.45 -1.71 13.67
C ALA A 39 -11.96 -2.94 14.45
N LYS A 40 -11.73 -4.07 13.77
CA LYS A 40 -11.32 -5.34 14.40
C LYS A 40 -9.81 -5.55 14.41
N THR A 41 -9.08 -4.87 13.53
CA THR A 41 -7.64 -5.12 13.36
C THR A 41 -6.92 -3.85 12.94
N ALA A 42 -5.87 -3.48 13.69
CA ALA A 42 -5.03 -2.31 13.41
C ALA A 42 -4.02 -2.52 12.26
N MET A 43 -4.12 -3.63 11.52
CA MET A 43 -3.19 -3.98 10.46
C MET A 43 -3.60 -3.33 9.14
N THR A 44 -2.63 -3.11 8.25
CA THR A 44 -2.87 -2.56 6.91
C THR A 44 -3.75 -3.50 6.07
N ASN A 45 -4.98 -3.07 5.77
CA ASN A 45 -6.00 -3.85 5.08
C ASN A 45 -5.88 -3.87 3.54
N TYR A 46 -4.65 -3.73 3.01
CA TYR A 46 -4.39 -3.70 1.56
C TYR A 46 -4.71 -5.03 0.85
N TRP A 47 -4.75 -6.14 1.59
CA TRP A 47 -4.99 -7.47 1.05
C TRP A 47 -6.47 -7.72 0.73
N ILE A 48 -7.40 -6.96 1.32
CA ILE A 48 -8.84 -7.17 1.16
C ILE A 48 -9.28 -6.94 -0.30
N PRO A 49 -8.95 -5.82 -0.97
CA PRO A 49 -9.29 -5.64 -2.39
C PRO A 49 -8.65 -6.69 -3.30
N LEU A 50 -7.44 -7.17 -2.97
CA LEU A 50 -6.78 -8.24 -3.72
C LEU A 50 -7.55 -9.56 -3.60
N THR A 51 -8.05 -9.88 -2.40
CA THR A 51 -8.92 -11.05 -2.19
C THR A 51 -10.23 -10.94 -2.97
N TRP A 52 -10.84 -9.75 -3.01
CA TRP A 52 -12.04 -9.51 -3.82
C TRP A 52 -11.77 -9.70 -5.32
N ALA A 53 -10.65 -9.16 -5.83
CA ALA A 53 -10.23 -9.36 -7.20
C ALA A 53 -10.04 -10.85 -7.54
N THR A 54 -9.37 -11.63 -6.67
CA THR A 54 -9.25 -13.09 -6.83
C THR A 54 -10.61 -13.77 -6.91
N ASN A 55 -11.57 -13.38 -6.06
CA ASN A 55 -12.91 -13.95 -6.06
C ASN A 55 -13.68 -13.63 -7.34
N ILE A 56 -13.52 -12.41 -7.88
CA ILE A 56 -14.11 -12.00 -9.16
C ILE A 56 -13.52 -12.83 -10.30
N ILE A 57 -12.20 -13.02 -10.34
CA ILE A 57 -11.53 -13.84 -11.35
C ILE A 57 -12.05 -15.28 -11.31
N ASN A 58 -12.14 -15.87 -10.11
CA ASN A 58 -12.67 -17.22 -9.92
C ASN A 58 -14.14 -17.33 -10.35
N ARG A 59 -14.96 -16.30 -10.09
CA ARG A 59 -16.35 -16.25 -10.55
C ARG A 59 -16.44 -16.17 -12.06
N ALA A 60 -15.66 -15.29 -12.70
CA ALA A 60 -15.60 -15.14 -14.14
C ALA A 60 -15.19 -16.45 -14.84
N ARG A 61 -14.32 -17.25 -14.23
CA ARG A 61 -14.00 -18.58 -14.72
C ARG A 61 -15.17 -19.56 -14.61
N ARG A 62 -15.88 -19.59 -13.48
CA ARG A 62 -17.08 -20.44 -13.30
C ARG A 62 -18.20 -20.08 -14.29
N GLU A 63 -18.36 -18.79 -14.56
CA GLU A 63 -19.32 -18.25 -15.53
C GLU A 63 -18.86 -18.42 -16.99
N LYS A 64 -17.70 -19.07 -17.22
CA LYS A 64 -17.08 -19.29 -18.54
C LYS A 64 -16.81 -18.01 -19.34
N LEU A 65 -16.74 -16.85 -18.67
CA LEU A 65 -16.30 -15.58 -19.26
C LEU A 65 -14.81 -15.63 -19.62
N ILE A 66 -14.02 -16.39 -18.84
CA ILE A 66 -12.61 -16.69 -19.15
C ILE A 66 -12.55 -18.10 -19.75
N SER A 67 -12.11 -18.18 -21.00
CA SER A 67 -12.18 -19.41 -21.80
C SER A 67 -11.21 -20.50 -21.33
N ASN A 68 -10.00 -20.12 -20.90
CA ASN A 68 -8.91 -21.05 -20.58
C ASN A 68 -8.40 -20.86 -19.15
N ASP A 69 -8.14 -21.97 -18.45
CA ASP A 69 -7.50 -21.98 -17.12
C ASP A 69 -6.10 -21.36 -17.13
N HIS A 70 -5.37 -21.49 -18.24
CA HIS A 70 -4.06 -20.84 -18.38
C HIS A 70 -4.16 -19.31 -18.28
N MET A 71 -5.21 -18.70 -18.84
CA MET A 71 -5.43 -17.26 -18.70
C MET A 71 -5.72 -16.86 -17.26
N VAL A 72 -6.51 -17.67 -16.54
CA VAL A 72 -6.76 -17.44 -15.11
C VAL A 72 -5.43 -17.47 -14.35
N GLN A 73 -4.58 -18.46 -14.62
CA GLN A 73 -3.27 -18.55 -14.00
C GLN A 73 -2.41 -17.32 -14.29
N THR A 74 -2.34 -16.83 -15.53
CA THR A 74 -1.62 -15.61 -15.88
C THR A 74 -2.12 -14.40 -15.09
N ILE A 75 -3.44 -14.20 -15.00
CA ILE A 75 -4.02 -13.08 -14.26
C ILE A 75 -3.69 -13.18 -12.76
N LEU A 76 -3.76 -14.39 -12.19
CA LEU A 76 -3.40 -14.62 -10.79
C LEU A 76 -1.92 -14.39 -10.51
N LEU A 77 -1.03 -14.69 -11.47
CA LEU A 77 0.39 -14.40 -11.39
C LEU A 77 0.67 -12.89 -11.36
N GLU A 78 0.09 -12.13 -12.30
CA GLU A 78 0.21 -10.66 -12.32
C GLU A 78 -0.35 -10.01 -11.05
N MET A 79 -1.46 -10.53 -10.53
CA MET A 79 -2.02 -10.07 -9.27
C MET A 79 -1.12 -10.37 -8.07
N SER A 80 -0.39 -11.49 -8.12
CA SER A 80 0.61 -11.84 -7.11
C SER A 80 1.83 -10.92 -7.17
N ASP A 81 2.27 -10.52 -8.37
CA ASP A 81 3.32 -9.49 -8.53
C ASP A 81 2.88 -8.14 -7.97
N MET A 82 1.65 -7.69 -8.27
CA MET A 82 1.09 -6.47 -7.67
C MET A 82 1.08 -6.55 -6.15
N ARG A 83 0.67 -7.69 -5.58
CA ARG A 83 0.72 -7.92 -4.12
C ARG A 83 2.14 -7.80 -3.58
N TYR A 84 3.12 -8.41 -4.25
CA TYR A 84 4.53 -8.36 -3.85
C TYR A 84 5.06 -6.93 -3.83
N ARG A 85 4.80 -6.15 -4.89
CA ARG A 85 5.23 -4.74 -5.00
C ARG A 85 4.58 -3.86 -3.93
N LEU A 86 3.29 -4.06 -3.64
CA LEU A 86 2.60 -3.36 -2.55
C LEU A 86 3.17 -3.74 -1.18
N GLY A 87 3.48 -5.02 -0.96
CA GLY A 87 4.09 -5.51 0.27
C GLY A 87 5.49 -4.93 0.49
N SER A 88 6.31 -4.86 -0.57
CA SER A 88 7.63 -4.23 -0.53
C SER A 88 7.53 -2.75 -0.16
N LEU A 89 6.56 -2.01 -0.73
CA LEU A 89 6.34 -0.61 -0.41
C LEU A 89 6.00 -0.39 1.07
N ILE A 90 5.13 -1.24 1.64
CA ILE A 90 4.82 -1.21 3.07
C ILE A 90 6.04 -1.61 3.90
N GLY A 91 6.85 -2.56 3.42
CA GLY A 91 8.09 -2.96 4.05
C GLY A 91 9.08 -1.80 4.20
N TYR A 92 9.26 -0.99 3.15
CA TYR A 92 10.11 0.20 3.20
C TYR A 92 9.57 1.29 4.13
N ASP A 93 8.25 1.44 4.25
CA ASP A 93 7.63 2.41 5.16
C ASP A 93 7.78 1.99 6.64
N ASN A 94 7.63 0.70 6.92
CA ASN A 94 7.76 0.15 8.26
C ASN A 94 9.23 0.05 8.73
N VAL A 95 10.14 -0.30 7.82
CA VAL A 95 11.57 -0.48 8.13
C VAL A 95 12.36 0.70 7.58
N ASN A 96 12.37 1.77 8.35
CA ASN A 96 13.17 2.95 8.04
C ASN A 96 14.66 2.70 8.35
N ILE A 97 15.53 3.46 7.68
CA ILE A 97 16.96 3.49 7.99
C ILE A 97 17.13 3.81 9.48
N PRO A 98 17.98 3.07 10.23
CA PRO A 98 18.22 3.36 11.64
C PRO A 98 18.55 4.83 11.87
N ILE A 99 17.82 5.46 12.79
CA ILE A 99 17.93 6.90 13.09
C ILE A 99 19.37 7.28 13.46
N LEU A 100 20.11 6.37 14.09
CA LEU A 100 21.51 6.58 14.43
C LEU A 100 22.37 6.94 13.21
N TYR A 101 22.12 6.36 12.04
CA TYR A 101 22.94 6.64 10.85
C TYR A 101 22.75 8.08 10.36
N SER A 102 21.51 8.58 10.33
CA SER A 102 21.29 9.98 9.94
C SER A 102 21.86 10.95 10.97
N GLN A 103 21.81 10.60 12.26
CA GLN A 103 22.39 11.40 13.34
C GLN A 103 23.91 11.50 13.25
N VAL A 104 24.61 10.36 13.08
CA VAL A 104 26.08 10.33 13.00
C VAL A 104 26.57 11.15 11.81
N VAL A 105 25.96 10.98 10.64
CA VAL A 105 26.34 11.74 9.43
C VAL A 105 26.12 13.25 9.63
N THR A 106 25.00 13.64 10.22
CA THR A 106 24.70 15.07 10.48
C THR A 106 25.70 15.67 11.46
N LEU A 107 26.01 14.95 12.55
CA LEU A 107 26.98 15.39 13.54
C LEU A 107 28.38 15.55 12.93
N SER A 108 28.82 14.59 12.12
CA SER A 108 30.12 14.66 11.44
C SER A 108 30.21 15.87 10.51
N LEU A 109 29.17 16.14 9.70
CA LEU A 109 29.13 17.33 8.85
C LEU A 109 29.18 18.62 9.67
N TYR A 110 28.36 18.73 10.71
CA TYR A 110 28.27 19.94 11.53
C TYR A 110 29.55 20.19 12.33
N ALA A 111 30.19 19.15 12.85
CA ALA A 111 31.48 19.28 13.52
C ALA A 111 32.58 19.76 12.57
N TYR A 112 32.63 19.20 11.35
CA TYR A 112 33.59 19.61 10.33
C TYR A 112 33.43 21.09 9.94
N PHE A 113 32.22 21.50 9.55
CA PHE A 113 31.96 22.89 9.18
C PHE A 113 32.04 23.85 10.37
N GLY A 114 31.68 23.40 11.57
CA GLY A 114 31.83 24.20 12.79
C GLY A 114 33.30 24.50 13.11
N ALA A 115 34.19 23.51 12.94
CA ALA A 115 35.63 23.73 13.10
C ALA A 115 36.18 24.71 12.06
N GLN A 116 35.73 24.63 10.80
CA GLN A 116 36.10 25.57 9.72
C GLN A 116 35.56 26.99 9.92
N LEU A 117 34.57 27.19 10.79
CA LEU A 117 33.99 28.52 11.05
C LEU A 117 34.76 29.29 12.13
N ILE A 118 35.50 28.57 12.98
CA ILE A 118 36.30 29.12 14.08
C ILE A 118 37.79 29.21 13.69
N GLY A 119 38.29 28.25 12.89
CA GLY A 119 39.67 28.25 12.36
C GLY A 119 39.80 29.06 11.09
#